data_AF-A0A534NCV4-F1
#
_entry.id   AF-A0A534NCV4-F1
#
_cell.length_a   1.000
_cell.length_b   1.000
_cell.length_c   1.000
_cell.angle_alpha   90.00
_cell.angle_beta   90.00
_cell.angle_gamma   90.00
#
_symmetry.space_group_name_H-M   'P 1'
#
loop_
_entity.id
_entity.type
_entity.pdbx_description
1 polymer ?
#
loop_
_entity_poly.entity_id
_entity_poly.type
_entity_poly.pdbx_seq_one_letter_code
_entity_poly.pdbx_strand_id
1 'polypeptide(L)' 'MVYVVKYRLKSDDKATNTKVAKTLFAESNGKPSREKAVELLNGVTGGDFLADTIQIQELRDFDPAEIRKHGATVFSL' A
#
# COMPACT_ATOMS: atom_id res chain seq x y z
N MET A 1 7.39 -7.32 10.60
CA MET A 1 7.93 -5.99 10.22
C MET A 1 6.84 -5.21 9.51
N VAL A 2 6.80 -3.89 9.67
CA VAL A 2 5.83 -3.04 8.98
C VAL A 2 6.43 -2.45 7.71
N TYR A 3 5.63 -2.43 6.66
CA TYR A 3 5.93 -1.84 5.37
C TYR A 3 4.85 -0.82 5.01
N VAL A 4 5.29 0.27 4.42
CA VAL A 4 4.43 1.24 3.76
C VAL A 4 4.43 0.92 2.28
N VAL A 5 3.25 0.68 1.73
CA VAL A 5 3.05 0.51 0.29
C VAL A 5 2.40 1.77 -0.25
N LYS A 6 3.16 2.54 -1.04
CA LYS A 6 2.68 3.72 -1.76
C LYS A 6 2.32 3.32 -3.19
N TYR A 7 1.20 3.82 -3.69
CA TYR A 7 0.70 3.55 -5.03
C TYR A 7 -0.14 4.72 -5.54
N ARG A 8 -0.40 4.77 -6.85
CA ARG A 8 -1.36 5.72 -7.45
C ARG A 8 -2.60 4.99 -7.93
N LEU A 9 -3.75 5.63 -7.82
CA LEU A 9 -4.99 5.13 -8.40
C LEU A 9 -5.00 5.32 -9.93
N LYS A 10 -5.78 4.49 -10.64
CA LYS A 10 -6.11 4.76 -12.04
C LYS A 10 -7.07 5.94 -12.05
N SER A 11 -6.75 7.02 -12.76
CA SER A 11 -7.71 8.11 -12.93
C SER A 11 -8.62 7.77 -14.09
N ASP A 12 -9.92 7.68 -13.85
CA ASP A 12 -10.93 7.46 -14.90
C ASP A 12 -11.11 8.72 -15.78
N ASP A 13 -10.68 9.88 -15.28
CA ASP A 13 -10.94 11.16 -15.90
C ASP A 13 -9.71 11.71 -16.65
N LYS A 14 -9.77 11.71 -17.98
CA LYS A 14 -8.74 12.25 -18.89
C LYS A 14 -8.43 13.74 -18.68
N ALA A 15 -9.19 14.49 -17.86
CA ALA A 15 -9.01 15.93 -17.69
C ALA A 15 -8.36 16.33 -16.35
N THR A 16 -8.32 15.46 -15.35
CA THR A 16 -7.65 15.74 -14.07
C THR A 16 -6.63 14.66 -13.76
N ASN A 17 -5.42 14.87 -14.25
CA ASN A 17 -4.22 14.09 -13.95
C ASN A 17 -3.75 14.32 -12.48
N THR A 18 -4.70 14.32 -11.55
CA THR A 18 -4.47 14.50 -10.12
C THR A 18 -3.86 13.21 -9.63
N LYS A 19 -2.54 13.23 -9.48
CA LYS A 19 -1.67 12.16 -9.00
C LYS A 19 -2.03 11.79 -7.56
N VAL A 20 -3.20 11.19 -7.31
CA VAL A 20 -3.61 10.76 -5.97
C VAL A 20 -2.73 9.59 -5.56
N ALA A 21 -1.65 9.92 -4.85
CA ALA A 21 -0.80 8.94 -4.19
C ALA A 21 -1.52 8.48 -2.92
N LYS A 22 -1.84 7.19 -2.87
CA LYS A 22 -2.35 6.53 -1.67
C LYS A 22 -1.26 5.73 -1.00
N THR A 23 -1.44 5.52 0.29
CA THR A 23 -0.48 4.83 1.16
C THR A 23 -1.24 3.81 1.99
N LEU A 24 -0.70 2.61 2.13
CA LEU A 24 -1.23 1.57 3.01
C LEU A 24 -0.12 1.04 3.91
N PHE A 25 -0.49 0.50 5.07
CA PHE A 25 0.41 -0.20 5.97
C PHE A 25 0.20 -1.70 5.82
N ALA A 26 1.28 -2.43 5.66
CA ALA A 26 1.25 -3.87 5.61
C ALA A 26 2.29 -4.48 6.55
N GLU A 27 1.93 -5.54 7.26
CA GLU A 27 2.86 -6.35 8.02
C GLU A 27 3.31 -7.56 7.20
N SER A 28 4.61 -7.86 7.23
CA SER A 28 5.15 -9.10 6.67
C SER A 28 6.36 -9.58 7.48
N ASN A 29 6.63 -10.89 7.43
CA ASN A 29 7.76 -11.54 8.09
C ASN A 29 9.10 -11.30 7.37
N GLY A 30 9.09 -10.70 6.18
CA GLY A 30 10.27 -10.31 5.41
C GLY A 30 9.93 -9.20 4.42
N LYS A 31 10.89 -8.76 3.60
CA LYS A 31 10.62 -7.74 2.57
C LYS A 31 9.62 -8.30 1.56
N PRO A 32 8.40 -7.75 1.45
CA PRO A 32 7.40 -8.30 0.56
C PRO A 32 7.84 -8.07 -0.89
N SER A 33 7.57 -9.07 -1.74
CA SER A 33 7.79 -8.95 -3.19
C SER A 33 6.77 -7.98 -3.79
N ARG A 34 7.11 -7.43 -4.96
CA ARG A 34 6.18 -6.57 -5.70
C ARG A 34 4.87 -7.28 -6.03
N GLU A 35 4.94 -8.58 -6.34
CA GLU A 35 3.77 -9.41 -6.66
C GLU A 35 2.79 -9.50 -5.49
N LYS A 36 3.30 -9.73 -4.27
CA LYS A 36 2.47 -9.74 -3.05
C LYS A 36 1.82 -8.39 -2.80
N ALA A 37 2.54 -7.29 -3.00
CA ALA A 37 1.98 -5.95 -2.88
C ALA A 37 0.89 -5.69 -3.94
N VAL A 38 1.05 -6.19 -5.18
CA VAL A 38 0.03 -6.12 -6.23
C VAL A 38 -1.22 -6.94 -5.85
N GLU A 39 -1.05 -8.15 -5.32
CA GLU A 39 -2.17 -8.99 -4.88
C GLU A 39 -2.98 -8.32 -3.77
N LEU A 40 -2.30 -7.78 -2.75
CA LEU A 40 -2.94 -7.01 -1.70
C LEU A 40 -3.69 -5.79 -2.25
N LEU A 41 -3.04 -5.01 -3.12
CA LEU A 41 -3.67 -3.83 -3.73
C LEU A 41 -4.86 -4.22 -4.59
N ASN A 42 -4.82 -5.32 -5.32
CA ASN A 42 -5.97 -5.85 -6.05
C ASN A 42 -7.14 -6.15 -5.11
N GLY A 43 -6.86 -6.80 -3.97
CA GLY A 43 -7.89 -7.09 -2.96
C GLY A 43 -8.49 -5.83 -2.31
N VAL A 44 -7.68 -4.79 -2.07
CA VAL A 44 -8.11 -3.56 -1.38
C VAL A 44 -8.79 -2.57 -2.32
N THR A 45 -8.32 -2.46 -3.56
CA THR A 45 -8.75 -1.42 -4.52
C THR A 45 -9.58 -1.96 -5.68
N GLY A 46 -9.78 -3.28 -5.77
CA GLY A 46 -10.46 -3.91 -6.90
C GLY A 46 -9.69 -3.82 -8.23
N GLY A 47 -8.37 -3.58 -8.17
CA GLY A 47 -7.53 -3.40 -9.36
C GLY A 47 -7.44 -1.96 -9.88
N ASP A 48 -7.98 -1.00 -9.12
CA ASP A 48 -7.93 0.44 -9.46
C ASP A 48 -6.61 1.10 -9.05
N PHE A 49 -5.47 0.58 -9.51
CA PHE A 49 -4.16 1.19 -9.23
C PHE A 49 -3.15 0.99 -10.35
N LEU A 50 -2.15 1.85 -10.37
CA LEU A 50 -1.03 1.80 -11.29
C LEU A 50 0.10 0.96 -10.70
N ALA A 51 0.22 -0.29 -11.16
CA ALA A 51 1.19 -1.25 -10.65
C ALA A 51 2.65 -0.79 -10.82
N ASP A 52 2.96 0.02 -11.85
CA ASP A 52 4.29 0.58 -12.10
C ASP A 52 4.74 1.54 -10.97
N THR A 53 3.78 2.15 -10.29
CA THR A 53 4.00 3.18 -9.26
C THR A 53 4.15 2.64 -7.84
N ILE A 54 4.05 1.32 -7.66
CA ILE A 54 4.16 0.69 -6.33
C ILE A 54 5.55 0.90 -5.76
N GLN A 55 5.61 1.50 -4.58
CA GLN A 55 6.82 1.62 -3.77
C GLN A 55 6.59 0.95 -2.42
N ILE A 56 7.50 0.06 -2.05
CA ILE A 56 7.49 -0.64 -0.76
C ILE A 56 8.62 -0.09 0.08
N GLN A 57 8.29 0.51 1.22
CA GLN A 57 9.25 1.08 2.16
C GLN A 57 9.12 0.38 3.51
N GLU A 58 10.24 -0.12 4.04
CA GLU A 58 10.30 -0.66 5.39
C GLU A 58 10.15 0.47 6.41
N LEU A 59 9.24 0.30 7.37
CA LEU A 59 9.17 1.14 8.57
C LEU A 59 9.88 0.42 9.70
N ARG A 60 11.14 0.78 9.91
CA ARG A 60 11.91 0.36 11.07
C ARG A 60 11.33 1.03 12.32
N ASP A 61 11.33 0.30 13.42
CA ASP A 61 10.87 0.75 14.74
C ASP A 61 9.34 0.97 14.87
N PHE A 62 8.54 0.58 13.88
CA PHE A 62 7.07 0.63 13.98
C PHE A 62 6.47 -0.73 14.32
N ASP A 63 5.65 -0.74 15.37
CA ASP A 63 4.84 -1.89 15.76
C ASP A 63 3.45 -1.84 15.05
N PRO A 64 3.03 -2.92 14.37
CA PRO A 64 1.75 -2.96 13.69
C PRO A 64 0.55 -2.80 14.64
N ALA A 65 0.66 -3.22 15.90
CA ALA A 65 -0.37 -3.04 16.91
C ALA A 65 -0.51 -1.56 17.32
N GLU A 66 0.58 -0.80 17.38
CA GLU A 66 0.50 0.65 17.65
C GLU A 66 -0.17 1.39 16.49
N ILE A 67 0.17 1.05 15.24
CA ILE A 67 -0.48 1.65 14.06
C ILE A 67 -1.99 1.39 14.08
N ARG A 68 -2.41 0.17 14.43
CA ARG A 68 -3.82 -0.19 14.59
C ARG A 68 -4.50 0.61 15.71
N LYS A 69 -3.83 0.83 16.84
CA LYS A 69 -4.35 1.66 17.95
C LYS A 69 -4.58 3.12 17.54
N HIS A 70 -3.79 3.64 16.60
CA HIS A 70 -3.96 4.99 16.05
C HIS A 70 -5.01 5.08 14.92
N GLY A 71 -5.78 4.02 14.66
CA GLY A 71 -6.88 4.03 13.69
C GLY A 71 -6.45 3.77 12.25
N ALA A 72 -5.20 3.34 12.01
CA ALA A 72 -4.74 2.94 10.69
C ALA A 72 -4.91 1.43 10.47
N THR A 73 -5.40 1.06 9.29
CA THR A 73 -5.52 -0.35 8.89
C THR A 73 -4.17 -0.90 8.46
N VAL A 74 -3.74 -1.96 9.13
CA VAL A 74 -2.55 -2.73 8.76
C VAL A 74 -2.97 -4.09 8.19
N PHE A 75 -2.65 -4.30 6.92
CA PHE A 75 -2.93 -5.53 6.18
C PHE A 75 -1.81 -6.55 6.34
N SER A 76 -2.08 -7.84 6.16
CA SER A 76 -1.04 -8.88 6.21
C SER A 76 -0.58 -9.27 4.79
N LEU A 77 0.74 -9.45 4.60
CA LEU A 77 1.44 -9.80 3.34
C LEU A 77 2.29 -11.08 3.45
#